data_AF-A0A1G2W6B2-F1
#
_entry.id   AF-A0A1G2W6B2-F1
#
_cell.length_a   1.000
_cell.length_b   1.000
_cell.length_c   1.000
_cell.angle_alpha   90.00
_cell.angle_beta   90.00
_cell.angle_gamma   90.00
#
_symmetry.space_group_name_H-M   'P 1'
#
loop_
_entity.id
_entity.type
_entity.pdbx_description
1 polymer ?
#
loop_
_entity_poly.entity_id
_entity_poly.type
_entity_poly.pdbx_seq_one_letter_code
_entity_poly.pdbx_strand_id
1 'polypeptide(L)'
;MPKFSQTSLLWLLMVVATAAMAALLVTASGDDPRWRTAGLDKAVERELAFQARAAFLQKVYAPVEALLAAGQAQTALLKLDELERSFSGDPHGFILRGEILRDLGVLDRAIANYVRALKLSGDYLEEASPLSRRTEIRHLVDQGLRELVPRARSNPDNRSLAATVGELHYLQSRLAGGCE
;
A
#
# COMPACT_ATOMS: atom_id res chain seq x y z
N MET A 1 10.32 11.41 79.60
CA MET A 1 9.15 11.54 78.70
C MET A 1 9.34 12.79 77.83
N PRO A 2 9.74 12.68 76.55
CA PRO A 2 9.97 13.86 75.72
C PRO A 2 8.63 14.52 75.34
N LYS A 3 8.46 15.80 75.68
CA LYS A 3 7.31 16.62 75.25
C LYS A 3 7.52 17.00 73.79
N PHE A 4 6.93 16.24 72.87
CA PHE A 4 6.82 16.68 71.47
C PHE A 4 5.96 17.94 71.43
N SER A 5 6.55 19.10 71.14
CA SER A 5 5.81 20.34 70.95
C SER A 5 5.05 20.26 69.63
N GLN A 6 3.82 20.81 69.59
CA GLN A 6 2.98 20.85 68.39
C GLN A 6 3.72 21.36 67.14
N THR A 7 4.69 22.26 67.34
CA THR A 7 5.55 22.81 66.28
C THR A 7 6.41 21.75 65.59
N SER A 8 6.95 20.77 66.32
CA SER A 8 7.73 19.66 65.74
C SER A 8 6.87 18.69 64.95
N LEU A 9 5.61 18.49 65.37
CA LEU A 9 4.65 17.66 64.64
C LEU A 9 4.22 18.32 63.32
N LEU A 10 3.96 19.64 63.34
CA LEU A 10 3.61 20.42 62.15
C LEU A 10 4.74 20.45 61.12
N TRP A 11 5.99 20.57 61.57
CA TRP A 11 7.16 20.53 60.69
C TRP A 11 7.35 19.17 60.01
N LEU A 12 7.15 18.08 60.77
CA LEU A 12 7.20 16.72 60.23
C LEU A 12 6.12 16.49 59.17
N LEU A 13 4.89 16.95 59.41
CA LEU A 13 3.80 16.85 58.43
C LEU A 13 4.09 17.64 57.15
N MET A 14 4.66 18.84 57.27
CA MET A 14 5.07 19.64 56.11
C MET A 14 6.14 18.94 55.28
N VAL A 15 7.16 18.35 55.91
CA VAL A 15 8.23 17.62 55.20
C VAL A 15 7.69 16.36 54.54
N VAL A 16 6.78 15.63 55.19
CA VAL A 16 6.15 14.45 54.60
C VAL A 16 5.27 14.84 53.40
N ALA A 17 4.52 15.94 53.50
CA ALA A 17 3.68 16.44 52.41
C ALA A 17 4.51 16.90 51.21
N THR A 18 5.63 17.59 51.43
CA THR A 18 6.53 18.01 50.35
C THR A 18 7.28 16.83 49.74
N ALA A 19 7.72 15.85 50.54
CA ALA A 19 8.32 14.62 50.04
C ALA A 19 7.32 13.77 49.23
N ALA A 20 6.07 13.68 49.68
CA ALA A 20 5.00 13.02 48.95
C ALA A 20 4.69 13.73 47.63
N MET A 21 4.61 15.07 47.63
CA MET A 21 4.41 15.87 46.42
C MET A 21 5.59 15.72 45.44
N ALA A 22 6.83 15.71 45.94
CA ALA A 22 8.02 15.51 45.12
C ALA A 22 8.06 14.09 44.52
N ALA A 23 7.71 13.07 45.30
CA ALA A 23 7.58 11.70 44.80
C ALA A 23 6.47 11.59 43.75
N LEU A 24 5.33 12.26 43.97
CA LEU A 24 4.23 12.30 43.02
C LEU A 24 4.65 12.99 41.72
N LEU A 25 5.37 14.11 41.81
CA LEU A 25 5.92 14.80 40.65
C LEU A 25 6.95 13.96 39.91
N VAL A 26 7.83 13.22 40.59
CA VAL A 26 8.81 12.32 39.95
C VAL A 26 8.11 11.15 39.24
N THR A 27 7.04 10.59 39.82
CA THR A 27 6.23 9.55 39.16
C THR A 27 5.34 10.09 38.03
N ALA A 28 4.91 11.35 38.10
CA ALA A 28 4.11 12.00 37.06
C ALA A 28 4.96 12.59 35.91
N SER A 29 6.26 12.82 36.14
CA SER A 29 7.21 13.32 35.14
C SER A 29 8.01 12.21 34.45
N GLY A 30 7.85 10.95 34.87
CA GLY A 30 8.28 9.78 34.10
C GLY A 30 7.18 9.38 33.10
N ASP A 31 7.55 9.34 31.81
CA ASP A 31 6.72 8.95 30.65
C ASP A 31 5.78 10.01 30.09
N ASP A 32 6.30 11.17 29.69
CA ASP A 32 5.64 11.99 28.66
C ASP A 32 5.94 11.37 27.27
N PRO A 33 5.03 10.57 26.68
CA PRO A 33 5.36 9.66 25.59
C PRO A 33 5.18 10.38 24.25
N ARG A 34 5.67 11.62 24.15
CA ARG A 34 5.48 12.47 22.96
C ARG A 34 6.01 11.84 21.66
N TRP A 35 6.95 10.89 21.76
CA TRP A 35 7.44 10.10 20.63
C TRP A 35 6.49 8.96 20.24
N ARG A 36 5.73 8.36 21.17
CA ARG A 36 4.69 7.36 20.87
C ARG A 36 3.47 8.00 20.22
N THR A 37 3.05 9.18 20.69
CA THR A 37 1.95 9.93 20.06
C THR A 37 2.35 10.40 18.66
N ALA A 38 3.53 11.00 18.49
CA ALA A 38 3.99 11.44 17.17
C ALA A 38 4.14 10.31 16.13
N GLY A 39 4.49 9.09 16.56
CA GLY A 39 4.54 7.91 15.69
C GLY A 39 3.15 7.37 15.33
N LEU A 40 2.25 7.34 16.31
CA LEU A 40 0.85 6.95 16.11
C LEU A 40 0.13 7.94 15.17
N ASP A 41 0.32 9.24 15.39
CA ASP A 41 -0.26 10.31 14.58
C ASP A 41 0.18 10.16 13.11
N LYS A 42 1.47 9.96 12.87
CA LYS A 42 1.99 9.71 11.51
C LYS A 42 1.45 8.43 10.87
N ALA A 43 1.27 7.37 11.64
CA ALA A 43 0.70 6.12 11.12
C ALA A 43 -0.77 6.31 10.72
N VAL A 44 -1.54 6.98 11.57
CA VAL A 44 -2.94 7.35 11.30
C VAL A 44 -3.04 8.28 10.09
N GLU A 45 -2.18 9.30 9.99
CA GLU A 45 -2.13 10.20 8.83
C GLU A 45 -1.86 9.46 7.52
N ARG A 46 -0.90 8.53 7.51
CA ARG A 46 -0.58 7.70 6.34
C ARG A 46 -1.74 6.81 5.93
N GLU A 47 -2.39 6.18 6.91
CA GLU A 47 -3.55 5.34 6.66
C GLU A 47 -4.72 6.16 6.10
N LEU A 48 -5.02 7.32 6.69
CA LEU A 48 -6.06 8.23 6.18
C LEU A 48 -5.74 8.72 4.77
N ALA A 49 -4.49 9.07 4.48
CA ALA A 49 -4.07 9.48 3.14
C ALA A 49 -4.22 8.34 2.14
N PHE A 50 -3.87 7.11 2.53
CA PHE A 50 -4.06 5.92 1.70
C PHE A 50 -5.54 5.65 1.43
N GLN A 51 -6.39 5.66 2.47
CA GLN A 51 -7.84 5.47 2.32
C GLN A 51 -8.47 6.56 1.45
N ALA A 52 -8.10 7.83 1.64
CA ALA A 52 -8.57 8.94 0.83
C ALA A 52 -8.17 8.77 -0.64
N ARG A 53 -6.92 8.34 -0.90
CA ARG A 53 -6.45 8.01 -2.25
C ARG A 53 -7.24 6.86 -2.84
N ALA A 54 -7.43 5.76 -2.11
CA ALA A 54 -8.17 4.60 -2.58
C ALA A 54 -9.62 4.95 -2.94
N ALA A 55 -10.31 5.69 -2.05
CA ALA A 55 -11.66 6.17 -2.30
C ALA A 55 -11.73 7.12 -3.51
N PHE A 56 -10.74 8.00 -3.67
CA PHE A 56 -10.63 8.86 -4.83
C PHE A 56 -10.47 8.07 -6.13
N LEU A 57 -9.56 7.09 -6.16
CA LEU A 57 -9.32 6.24 -7.33
C LEU A 57 -10.57 5.46 -7.72
N GLN A 58 -11.23 4.81 -6.74
CA GLN A 58 -12.50 4.11 -6.96
C GLN A 58 -13.53 5.04 -7.60
N LYS A 59 -13.66 6.27 -7.11
CA LYS A 59 -14.61 7.24 -7.66
C LYS A 59 -14.26 7.66 -9.10
N VAL A 60 -12.99 7.96 -9.37
CA VAL A 60 -12.54 8.44 -10.68
C VAL A 60 -12.63 7.35 -11.74
N TYR A 61 -12.26 6.12 -11.38
CA TYR A 61 -12.16 5.00 -12.32
C TYR A 61 -13.38 4.08 -12.34
N ALA A 62 -14.38 4.28 -11.47
CA ALA A 62 -15.63 3.51 -11.46
C ALA A 62 -16.26 3.31 -12.85
N PRO A 63 -16.29 4.30 -13.76
CA PRO A 63 -16.83 4.08 -15.11
C PRO A 63 -16.05 3.02 -15.91
N VAL A 64 -14.72 2.97 -15.78
CA VAL A 64 -13.87 1.99 -16.46
C VAL A 64 -14.08 0.60 -15.87
N GLU A 65 -14.09 0.48 -14.54
CA GLU A 65 -14.34 -0.78 -13.85
C GLU A 65 -15.74 -1.35 -14.16
N ALA A 66 -16.75 -0.48 -14.26
CA ALA A 66 -18.10 -0.89 -14.64
C ALA A 66 -18.16 -1.46 -16.07
N LEU A 67 -17.42 -0.85 -17.01
CA LEU A 67 -17.31 -1.34 -18.38
C LEU A 67 -16.57 -2.69 -18.45
N LEU A 68 -15.51 -2.87 -17.65
CA LEU A 68 -14.81 -4.14 -17.50
C LEU A 68 -15.72 -5.24 -16.93
N ALA A 69 -16.46 -4.94 -15.87
CA ALA A 69 -17.43 -5.87 -15.28
C ALA A 69 -18.55 -6.26 -16.26
N ALA A 70 -18.88 -5.38 -17.21
CA ALA A 70 -19.82 -5.65 -18.29
C ALA A 70 -19.18 -6.37 -19.50
N GLY A 71 -17.89 -6.72 -19.45
CA GLY A 71 -17.16 -7.36 -20.55
C GLY A 71 -16.87 -6.44 -21.73
N GLN A 72 -17.04 -5.12 -21.59
CA GLN A 72 -16.89 -4.13 -22.66
C GLN A 72 -15.46 -3.59 -22.73
N ALA A 73 -14.46 -4.49 -22.87
CA ALA A 73 -13.04 -4.14 -22.77
C ALA A 73 -12.60 -3.05 -23.75
N GLN A 74 -13.11 -3.03 -25.00
CA GLN A 74 -12.76 -1.96 -25.95
C GLN A 74 -13.30 -0.59 -25.51
N THR A 75 -14.55 -0.53 -25.03
CA THR A 75 -15.14 0.71 -24.52
C THR A 75 -14.45 1.16 -23.24
N ALA A 76 -14.07 0.21 -22.37
CA ALA A 76 -13.29 0.49 -21.17
C ALA A 76 -11.95 1.14 -21.52
N LEU A 77 -11.26 0.65 -22.57
CA LEU A 77 -9.99 1.24 -23.02
C LEU A 77 -10.16 2.70 -23.45
N LEU A 78 -11.18 2.99 -24.26
CA LEU A 78 -11.47 4.36 -24.70
C LEU A 78 -11.79 5.27 -23.51
N LYS A 79 -12.55 4.76 -22.53
CA LYS A 79 -12.89 5.53 -21.34
C LYS A 79 -11.66 5.79 -20.47
N LEU A 80 -10.76 4.82 -20.35
CA LEU A 80 -9.50 4.96 -19.64
C LEU A 80 -8.59 5.99 -20.33
N ASP A 81 -8.46 5.94 -21.66
CA ASP A 81 -7.68 6.90 -22.43
C ASP A 81 -8.20 8.34 -22.28
N GLU A 82 -9.51 8.52 -22.10
CA GLU A 82 -10.11 9.81 -21.78
C GLU A 82 -9.67 10.30 -20.39
N LEU A 83 -9.74 9.45 -19.36
CA LEU A 83 -9.34 9.79 -17.99
C LEU A 83 -7.84 10.09 -17.88
N GLU A 84 -7.00 9.39 -18.63
CA GLU A 84 -5.55 9.60 -18.64
C GLU A 84 -5.13 10.99 -19.15
N ARG A 85 -5.99 11.72 -19.86
CA ARG A 85 -5.72 13.12 -20.24
C ARG A 85 -5.63 14.04 -19.01
N SER A 86 -6.35 13.71 -17.95
CA SER A 86 -6.35 14.46 -16.68
C SER A 86 -5.51 13.77 -15.60
N PHE A 87 -5.40 12.45 -15.64
CA PHE A 87 -4.74 11.62 -14.62
C PHE A 87 -3.59 10.79 -15.21
N SER A 88 -2.72 11.43 -16.01
CA SER A 88 -1.62 10.73 -16.67
C SER A 88 -0.61 10.15 -15.66
N GLY A 89 -0.14 8.93 -15.92
CA GLY A 89 0.94 8.31 -15.14
C GLY A 89 0.53 7.76 -13.76
N ASP A 90 -0.75 7.79 -13.40
CA ASP A 90 -1.22 7.20 -12.16
C ASP A 90 -1.11 5.65 -12.19
N PRO A 91 -0.61 5.00 -11.12
CA PRO A 91 -0.46 3.55 -11.06
C PRO A 91 -1.76 2.77 -11.30
N HIS A 92 -2.91 3.30 -10.89
CA HIS A 92 -4.20 2.64 -11.05
C HIS A 92 -4.63 2.61 -12.52
N GLY A 93 -4.32 3.67 -13.27
CA GLY A 93 -4.51 3.69 -14.72
C GLY A 93 -3.75 2.56 -15.41
N PHE A 94 -2.49 2.32 -15.02
CA PHE A 94 -1.72 1.18 -15.54
C PHE A 94 -2.31 -0.18 -15.15
N ILE A 95 -2.82 -0.33 -13.92
CA ILE A 95 -3.54 -1.55 -13.50
C ILE A 95 -4.73 -1.82 -14.42
N LEU A 96 -5.62 -0.84 -14.58
CA LEU A 96 -6.83 -1.00 -15.39
C LEU A 96 -6.49 -1.24 -16.86
N ARG A 97 -5.48 -0.55 -17.40
CA ARG A 97 -5.01 -0.82 -18.76
C ARG A 97 -4.48 -2.26 -18.88
N GLY A 98 -3.77 -2.76 -17.87
CA GLY A 98 -3.31 -4.15 -17.81
C GLY A 98 -4.46 -5.15 -17.84
N GLU A 99 -5.51 -4.93 -17.04
CA GLU A 99 -6.73 -5.74 -17.02
C GLU A 99 -7.43 -5.74 -18.39
N ILE A 100 -7.67 -4.54 -18.94
CA ILE A 100 -8.32 -4.37 -20.24
C ILE A 100 -7.53 -5.11 -21.33
N LEU A 101 -6.20 -4.93 -21.38
CA LEU A 101 -5.37 -5.57 -22.40
C LEU A 101 -5.32 -7.09 -22.26
N ARG A 102 -5.37 -7.61 -21.03
CA ARG A 102 -5.49 -9.06 -20.80
C ARG A 102 -6.81 -9.57 -21.37
N ASP A 103 -7.92 -8.89 -21.10
CA ASP A 103 -9.25 -9.28 -21.58
C ASP A 103 -9.38 -9.16 -23.11
N LEU A 104 -8.57 -8.28 -23.72
CA LEU A 104 -8.40 -8.17 -25.17
C LEU A 104 -7.42 -9.19 -25.77
N GLY A 105 -6.78 -10.04 -24.96
CA GLY A 105 -5.81 -11.05 -25.41
C GLY A 105 -4.41 -10.51 -25.74
N VAL A 106 -4.10 -9.27 -25.38
CA VAL A 106 -2.81 -8.61 -25.63
C VAL A 106 -1.89 -8.77 -24.42
N LEU A 107 -1.50 -10.02 -24.17
CA LEU A 107 -0.86 -10.45 -22.92
C LEU A 107 0.49 -9.78 -22.65
N ASP A 108 1.29 -9.53 -23.68
CA ASP A 108 2.59 -8.86 -23.58
C ASP A 108 2.46 -7.44 -23.03
N ARG A 109 1.51 -6.66 -23.57
CA ARG A 109 1.26 -5.30 -23.12
C ARG A 109 0.55 -5.26 -21.77
N ALA A 110 -0.28 -6.26 -21.47
CA ALA A 110 -0.89 -6.40 -20.15
C ALA A 110 0.20 -6.53 -19.07
N ILE A 111 1.14 -7.46 -19.24
CA ILE A 111 2.29 -7.66 -18.33
C ILE A 111 3.07 -6.37 -18.13
N ALA A 112 3.45 -5.68 -19.22
CA ALA A 112 4.21 -4.43 -19.14
C ALA A 112 3.49 -3.35 -18.31
N ASN A 113 2.17 -3.24 -18.44
CA ASN A 113 1.38 -2.28 -17.67
C ASN A 113 1.32 -2.64 -16.18
N TYR A 114 1.10 -3.91 -15.83
CA TYR A 114 1.18 -4.34 -14.43
C TYR A 114 2.57 -4.11 -13.83
N VAL A 115 3.65 -4.39 -14.57
CA VAL A 115 5.02 -4.09 -14.12
C VAL A 115 5.19 -2.61 -13.84
N ARG A 116 4.68 -1.75 -14.73
CA ARG A 116 4.76 -0.29 -14.55
C ARG A 116 3.99 0.17 -13.31
N ALA A 117 2.80 -0.36 -13.06
CA ALA A 117 2.03 -0.07 -11.85
C ALA A 117 2.79 -0.48 -10.57
N LEU A 118 3.31 -1.72 -10.53
CA LEU A 118 3.98 -2.27 -9.35
C LEU A 118 5.32 -1.62 -9.03
N LYS A 119 6.00 -1.06 -10.04
CA LYS A 119 7.20 -0.23 -9.82
C LYS A 119 6.88 1.10 -9.15
N LEU A 120 5.64 1.59 -9.28
CA LEU A 120 5.20 2.87 -8.70
C LEU A 120 4.53 2.69 -7.33
N SER A 121 3.84 1.58 -7.11
CA SER A 121 3.19 1.26 -5.83
C SER A 121 3.03 -0.24 -5.66
N GLY A 122 3.50 -0.77 -4.54
CA GLY A 122 3.34 -2.18 -4.16
C GLY A 122 1.95 -2.52 -3.61
N ASP A 123 1.14 -1.51 -3.28
CA ASP A 123 -0.16 -1.65 -2.59
C ASP A 123 -1.18 -2.51 -3.35
N TYR A 124 -0.96 -2.70 -4.65
CA TYR A 124 -1.76 -3.59 -5.51
C TYR A 124 -1.50 -5.08 -5.26
N LEU A 125 -0.43 -5.44 -4.56
CA LEU A 125 -0.16 -6.82 -4.15
C LEU A 125 -0.47 -7.09 -2.69
N GLU A 126 -0.73 -6.05 -1.89
CA GLU A 126 -1.09 -6.17 -0.49
C GLU A 126 -2.49 -6.77 -0.37
N GLU A 127 -2.63 -7.83 0.41
CA GLU A 127 -3.89 -8.58 0.51
C GLU A 127 -4.97 -7.79 1.26
N ALA A 128 -4.58 -6.98 2.24
CA ALA A 128 -5.50 -6.12 3.00
C ALA A 128 -5.91 -4.84 2.26
N SER A 129 -5.28 -4.55 1.11
CA SER A 129 -5.55 -3.32 0.36
C SER A 129 -6.90 -3.39 -0.37
N PRO A 130 -7.75 -2.35 -0.29
CA PRO A 130 -8.98 -2.28 -1.08
C PRO A 130 -8.71 -2.10 -2.58
N LEU A 131 -7.45 -1.84 -2.97
CA LEU A 131 -7.00 -1.74 -4.35
C LEU A 131 -6.30 -3.02 -4.82
N SER A 132 -6.28 -4.08 -4.01
CA SER A 132 -5.54 -5.30 -4.33
C SER A 132 -5.96 -5.87 -5.69
N ARG A 133 -4.95 -6.24 -6.48
CA ARG A 133 -5.03 -6.98 -7.75
C ARG A 133 -4.17 -8.24 -7.73
N ARG A 134 -3.84 -8.71 -6.53
CA ARG A 134 -2.93 -9.84 -6.31
C ARG A 134 -3.40 -11.09 -7.05
N THR A 135 -4.71 -11.36 -7.03
CA THR A 135 -5.31 -12.55 -7.65
C THR A 135 -5.27 -12.46 -9.17
N GLU A 136 -5.63 -11.30 -9.73
CA GLU A 136 -5.64 -11.01 -11.15
C GLU A 136 -4.23 -11.09 -11.74
N ILE A 137 -3.24 -10.50 -11.05
CA ILE A 137 -1.83 -10.54 -11.43
C ILE A 137 -1.30 -11.97 -11.33
N ARG A 138 -1.71 -12.76 -10.32
CA ARG A 138 -1.34 -14.17 -10.23
C ARG A 138 -1.85 -14.98 -11.42
N HIS A 139 -3.13 -14.82 -11.77
CA HIS A 139 -3.70 -15.46 -12.96
C HIS A 139 -2.98 -15.07 -14.26
N LEU A 140 -2.67 -13.78 -14.42
CA LEU A 140 -1.90 -13.29 -15.55
C LEU A 140 -0.50 -13.92 -15.60
N VAL A 141 0.19 -14.02 -14.46
CA VAL A 141 1.51 -14.63 -14.37
C VAL A 141 1.45 -16.11 -14.72
N ASP A 142 0.50 -16.85 -14.16
CA ASP A 142 0.31 -18.27 -14.46
C ASP A 142 0.03 -18.49 -15.95
N GLN A 143 -0.80 -17.65 -16.56
CA GLN A 143 -1.06 -17.67 -18.01
C GLN A 143 0.21 -17.37 -18.81
N GLY A 144 0.91 -16.28 -18.47
CA GLY A 144 2.15 -15.88 -19.14
C GLY A 144 3.23 -16.95 -19.05
N LEU A 145 3.36 -17.65 -17.92
CA LEU A 145 4.34 -18.72 -17.75
C LEU A 145 4.05 -19.92 -18.64
N ARG A 146 2.77 -20.27 -18.82
CA ARG A 146 2.36 -21.36 -19.72
C ARG A 146 2.55 -21.01 -21.19
N GLU A 147 2.23 -19.78 -21.57
CA GLU A 147 2.18 -19.39 -22.98
C GLU A 147 3.50 -18.79 -23.48
N LEU A 148 4.08 -17.83 -22.75
CA LEU A 148 5.19 -17.01 -23.24
C LEU A 148 6.55 -17.68 -23.04
N VAL A 149 6.75 -18.43 -21.95
CA VAL A 149 8.05 -19.06 -21.66
C VAL A 149 8.41 -20.13 -22.71
N PRO A 150 7.54 -21.09 -23.08
CA PRO A 150 7.86 -22.04 -24.14
C PRO A 150 8.10 -21.35 -25.47
N ARG A 151 7.29 -20.33 -25.80
CA ARG A 151 7.45 -19.52 -27.03
C ARG A 151 8.79 -18.78 -27.05
N ALA A 152 9.27 -18.29 -25.92
CA ALA A 152 10.58 -17.62 -25.83
C ALA A 152 11.72 -18.62 -26.03
N ARG A 153 11.60 -19.82 -25.45
CA ARG A 153 12.59 -20.90 -25.64
C ARG A 153 12.69 -21.35 -27.09
N SER A 154 11.57 -21.42 -27.81
CA SER A 154 11.56 -21.77 -29.23
C SER A 154 12.00 -20.63 -30.15
N ASN A 155 12.05 -19.39 -29.65
CA ASN A 155 12.42 -18.19 -30.42
C ASN A 155 13.47 -17.36 -29.66
N PRO A 156 14.68 -17.90 -29.42
CA PRO A 156 15.68 -17.26 -28.55
C PRO A 156 16.15 -15.90 -29.07
N ASP A 157 16.09 -15.67 -30.38
CA ASP A 157 16.50 -14.40 -31.00
C ASP A 157 15.43 -13.30 -30.89
N ASN A 158 14.20 -13.65 -30.46
CA ASN A 158 13.12 -12.67 -30.30
C ASN A 158 13.31 -11.87 -29.00
N ARG A 159 14.02 -10.74 -29.12
CA ARG A 159 14.31 -9.82 -28.02
C ARG A 159 13.06 -9.29 -27.31
N SER A 160 11.98 -9.02 -28.06
CA SER A 160 10.73 -8.53 -27.48
C SER A 160 10.12 -9.56 -26.55
N LEU A 161 10.07 -10.82 -27.00
CA LEU A 161 9.52 -11.92 -26.21
C LEU A 161 10.41 -12.24 -25.00
N ALA A 162 11.73 -12.18 -25.16
CA ALA A 162 12.66 -12.31 -24.04
C ALA A 162 12.45 -11.20 -22.99
N ALA A 163 12.21 -9.96 -23.42
CA ALA A 163 11.92 -8.85 -22.53
C ALA A 163 10.60 -9.06 -21.75
N THR A 164 9.52 -9.45 -22.43
CA THR A 164 8.24 -9.75 -21.79
C THR A 164 8.35 -10.90 -20.78
N VAL A 165 9.14 -11.95 -21.07
CA VAL A 165 9.40 -13.02 -20.10
C VAL A 165 10.19 -12.53 -18.89
N GLY A 166 11.12 -11.59 -19.07
CA GLY A 166 11.80 -10.93 -17.95
C GLY A 166 10.82 -10.15 -17.06
N GLU A 167 9.91 -9.39 -17.67
CA GLU A 167 8.84 -8.66 -16.96
C GLU A 167 7.87 -9.61 -16.24
N LEU A 168 7.52 -10.72 -16.87
CA LEU A 168 6.69 -11.77 -16.28
C LEU A 168 7.35 -12.37 -15.02
N HIS A 169 8.65 -12.69 -15.08
CA HIS A 169 9.37 -13.19 -13.91
C HIS A 169 9.50 -12.13 -12.81
N TYR A 170 9.58 -10.84 -13.15
CA TYR A 170 9.51 -9.77 -12.17
C TYR A 170 8.17 -9.80 -11.41
N LEU A 171 7.03 -9.90 -12.13
CA LEU A 171 5.72 -10.02 -11.50
C LEU A 171 5.63 -11.27 -10.61
N GLN A 172 6.14 -12.41 -11.08
CA GLN A 172 6.19 -13.65 -10.31
C GLN A 172 6.96 -13.50 -8.99
N SER A 173 8.14 -12.86 -9.05
CA SER A 173 8.97 -12.59 -7.86
C SER A 173 8.26 -11.67 -6.87
N ARG A 174 7.63 -10.59 -7.34
CA ARG A 174 6.86 -9.68 -6.50
C ARG A 174 5.66 -10.37 -5.83
N LEU A 175 4.95 -11.25 -6.55
CA LEU A 175 3.85 -12.03 -5.97
C LEU A 175 4.30 -12.99 -4.87
N ALA A 176 5.51 -13.57 -5.00
CA ALA A 176 6.09 -14.46 -4.01
C ALA A 176 6.46 -13.76 -2.69
N GLY A 177 6.27 -12.44 -2.60
CA GLY A 177 6.57 -11.65 -1.41
C GLY A 177 8.07 -11.40 -1.27
N GLY A 178 8.78 -11.20 -2.39
CA GLY A 178 10.21 -10.89 -2.39
C GLY A 178 10.53 -9.87 -1.31
N CYS A 179 11.18 -10.35 -0.25
CA CYS A 179 11.45 -9.62 0.98
C CYS A 179 12.20 -8.33 0.65
N GLU A 180 11.63 -7.19 1.02
CA GLU A 180 12.40 -5.99 1.31
C GLU A 180 12.78 -5.98 2.79
#